data_AF-A0A2M7J832-F1
#
_entry.id   AF-A0A2M7J832-F1
#
_cell.length_a   1.000
_cell.length_b   1.000
_cell.length_c   1.000
_cell.angle_alpha   90.00
_cell.angle_beta   90.00
_cell.angle_gamma   90.00
#
_symmetry.space_group_name_H-M   'P 1'
#
loop_
_entity.id
_entity.type
_entity.pdbx_description
1 polymer ?
#
loop_
_entity_poly.entity_id
_entity_poly.type
_entity_poly.pdbx_seq_one_letter_code
_entity_poly.pdbx_strand_id
1 'polypeptide(L)'
;EEAGGSVKLGAEADVLSFFRLRGGLEYGAGIANVSAGASYRMNLFSFDYAFTLPLGGVEQTLGNHWIGLSVRFGELSEQVVAAEQSMREAEAAGARERADKEKKDPRTEKIRQLTLKNMKRLYLRALAAEKRGEYETARREHQQVIVYNVPAVVADDAEIKELIAKSKEAQGQHGDRKSAVPSDVERMKKHFTSATELYAQEKYEAAVKEWRKVLAIDPAHRLSLAKIAQAEGRIAELKEQDKLKKMKEHFSKATSYYIKGEYSRAISEWQKVLALDPTHELSRQKIIQAQEQLK
;
A
#
# COMPACT_ATOMS: atom_id res chain seq x y z
N GLU A 1 72.82 -3.96 -66.22
CA GLU A 1 71.84 -3.93 -65.14
C GLU A 1 72.08 -2.68 -64.32
N GLU A 2 71.28 -1.63 -64.52
CA GLU A 2 71.30 -0.47 -63.62
C GLU A 2 70.54 -0.86 -62.35
N ALA A 3 71.21 -0.79 -61.20
CA ALA A 3 70.59 -1.02 -59.90
C ALA A 3 69.64 0.14 -59.60
N GLY A 4 68.35 -0.04 -59.90
CA GLY A 4 67.32 0.94 -59.58
C GLY A 4 67.12 1.05 -58.06
N GLY A 5 67.45 2.21 -57.49
CA GLY A 5 67.17 2.51 -56.08
C GLY A 5 65.70 2.86 -55.83
N SER A 6 65.22 2.70 -54.58
CA SER A 6 63.93 3.20 -54.12
C SER A 6 64.09 4.17 -52.94
N VAL A 7 63.16 5.11 -52.81
CA VAL A 7 63.05 6.04 -51.68
C VAL A 7 61.81 5.69 -50.87
N LYS A 8 61.93 5.68 -49.54
CA LYS A 8 60.85 5.39 -48.58
C LYS A 8 60.62 6.58 -47.65
N LEU A 9 59.36 6.95 -47.46
CA LEU A 9 58.92 7.99 -46.52
C LEU A 9 57.78 7.43 -45.67
N GLY A 10 57.75 7.75 -44.38
CA GLY A 10 56.66 7.32 -43.50
C GLY A 10 56.53 8.17 -42.24
N ALA A 11 55.36 8.13 -41.63
CA ALA A 11 55.04 8.82 -40.39
C ALA A 11 54.20 7.93 -39.47
N GLU A 12 54.37 8.10 -38.16
CA GLU A 12 53.50 7.50 -37.14
C GLU A 12 53.00 8.57 -36.16
N ALA A 13 51.80 8.36 -35.62
CA ALA A 13 51.17 9.25 -34.64
C ALA A 13 50.40 8.45 -33.59
N ASP A 14 50.64 8.75 -32.31
CA ASP A 14 49.85 8.25 -31.19
C ASP A 14 48.60 9.15 -31.01
N VAL A 15 47.42 8.65 -31.36
CA VAL A 15 46.14 9.39 -31.28
C VAL A 15 45.61 9.38 -29.84
N LEU A 16 45.79 8.25 -29.16
CA LEU A 16 45.51 8.03 -27.74
C LEU A 16 46.61 7.16 -27.15
N SER A 17 46.74 7.09 -25.83
CA SER A 17 47.77 6.25 -25.16
C SER A 17 47.71 4.76 -25.54
N PHE A 18 46.56 4.31 -26.06
CA PHE A 18 46.31 2.94 -26.51
C PHE A 18 46.15 2.81 -28.04
N PHE A 19 46.25 3.88 -28.83
CA PHE A 19 45.98 3.81 -30.28
C PHE A 19 46.98 4.60 -31.12
N ARG A 20 47.68 3.89 -32.00
CA ARG A 20 48.69 4.45 -32.92
C ARG A 20 48.31 4.21 -34.37
N LEU A 21 48.52 5.21 -35.21
CA LEU A 21 48.40 5.12 -36.66
C LEU A 21 49.78 5.29 -37.32
N ARG A 22 50.00 4.57 -38.42
CA ARG A 22 51.20 4.67 -39.25
C ARG A 22 50.85 4.67 -40.74
N GLY A 23 51.59 5.43 -41.53
CA GLY A 23 51.44 5.50 -42.98
C GLY A 23 52.79 5.67 -43.67
N GLY A 24 52.94 5.09 -44.85
CA GLY A 24 54.19 5.16 -45.61
C GLY A 24 53.98 5.07 -47.12
N LEU A 25 54.96 5.60 -47.85
CA LEU A 25 55.03 5.61 -49.30
C LEU A 25 56.44 5.18 -49.72
N GLU A 26 56.52 4.31 -50.73
CA GLU A 26 57.76 3.92 -51.40
C GLU A 26 57.65 4.21 -52.89
N TYR A 27 58.71 4.76 -53.48
CA TYR A 27 58.77 5.05 -54.92
C TYR A 27 60.18 4.82 -55.47
N GLY A 28 60.31 4.14 -56.61
CA GLY A 28 61.58 3.80 -57.25
C GLY A 28 61.39 3.23 -58.66
N ALA A 29 62.48 2.79 -59.30
CA ALA A 29 62.47 2.28 -60.67
C ALA A 29 61.54 1.06 -60.82
N GLY A 30 60.33 1.27 -61.35
CA GLY A 30 59.31 0.24 -61.56
C GLY A 30 58.54 -0.19 -60.30
N ILE A 31 58.76 0.46 -59.15
CA ILE A 31 58.15 0.10 -57.87
C ILE A 31 57.49 1.33 -57.25
N ALA A 32 56.23 1.19 -56.85
CA ALA A 32 55.56 2.16 -56.00
C ALA A 32 54.71 1.39 -54.97
N ASN A 33 54.80 1.72 -53.68
CA ASN A 33 53.99 1.09 -52.63
C ASN A 33 53.36 2.14 -51.71
N VAL A 34 52.14 1.87 -51.23
CA VAL A 34 51.50 2.59 -50.13
C VAL A 34 51.33 1.64 -48.96
N SER A 35 51.66 2.06 -47.75
CA SER A 35 51.37 1.31 -46.54
C SER A 35 50.56 2.12 -45.55
N ALA A 36 49.67 1.45 -44.84
CA ALA A 36 49.02 2.00 -43.67
C ALA A 36 48.87 0.94 -42.58
N GLY A 37 48.85 1.38 -41.33
CA GLY A 37 48.63 0.48 -40.21
C GLY A 37 48.04 1.17 -39.01
N ALA A 38 47.41 0.36 -38.17
CA ALA A 38 46.83 0.77 -36.90
C ALA A 38 47.26 -0.23 -35.82
N SER A 39 47.62 0.28 -34.66
CA SER A 39 48.00 -0.51 -33.50
C SER A 39 47.11 -0.12 -32.33
N TYR A 40 46.42 -1.10 -31.77
CA TYR A 40 45.58 -0.97 -30.59
C TYR A 40 46.24 -1.70 -29.42
N ARG A 41 46.67 -0.96 -28.42
CA ARG A 41 47.35 -1.47 -27.22
C ARG A 41 46.38 -1.46 -26.05
N MET A 42 45.84 -2.63 -25.74
CA MET A 42 45.19 -2.90 -24.47
C MET A 42 46.24 -3.30 -23.43
N ASN A 43 45.81 -3.40 -22.17
CA ASN A 43 46.69 -3.74 -21.06
C ASN A 43 47.52 -5.04 -21.30
N LEU A 44 46.85 -6.20 -21.41
CA LEU A 44 47.52 -7.49 -21.64
C LEU A 44 47.66 -7.85 -23.12
N PHE A 45 46.99 -7.14 -24.03
CA PHE A 45 46.89 -7.49 -25.45
C PHE A 45 47.26 -6.30 -26.33
N SER A 46 48.07 -6.51 -27.35
CA SER A 46 48.25 -5.54 -28.44
C SER A 46 47.82 -6.17 -29.74
N PHE A 47 46.97 -5.46 -30.48
CA PHE A 47 46.52 -5.84 -31.81
C PHE A 47 47.13 -4.88 -32.82
N ASP A 48 47.87 -5.41 -33.79
CA ASP A 48 48.53 -4.64 -34.82
C ASP A 48 48.01 -5.06 -36.19
N TYR A 49 47.51 -4.11 -36.97
CA TYR A 49 47.14 -4.31 -38.36
C TYR A 49 48.01 -3.42 -39.24
N ALA A 50 48.54 -3.97 -40.32
CA ALA A 50 49.17 -3.18 -41.37
C ALA A 50 48.87 -3.80 -42.73
N PHE A 51 48.78 -2.96 -43.75
CA PHE A 51 48.75 -3.40 -45.13
C PHE A 51 49.78 -2.63 -45.96
N THR A 52 50.27 -3.26 -47.02
CA THR A 52 51.10 -2.63 -48.04
C THR A 52 50.53 -2.97 -49.41
N LEU A 53 50.17 -1.95 -50.17
CA LEU A 53 49.57 -2.05 -51.49
C LEU A 53 50.61 -1.62 -52.54
N PRO A 54 51.06 -2.52 -53.43
CA PRO A 54 51.89 -2.16 -54.56
C PRO A 54 51.04 -1.47 -55.64
N LEU A 55 51.47 -0.27 -56.02
CA LEU A 55 50.89 0.57 -57.07
C LEU A 55 51.66 0.49 -58.40
N GLY A 56 52.85 -0.10 -58.42
CA GLY A 56 53.67 -0.26 -59.63
C GLY A 56 54.47 -1.56 -59.62
N GLY A 57 54.61 -2.19 -60.80
CA GLY A 57 55.43 -3.38 -61.03
C GLY A 57 54.71 -4.73 -60.90
N VAL A 58 53.51 -4.79 -60.31
CA VAL A 58 52.70 -6.02 -60.19
C VAL A 58 51.22 -5.69 -60.39
N GLU A 59 50.55 -6.33 -61.35
CA GLU A 59 49.11 -6.14 -61.59
C GLU A 59 48.26 -7.14 -60.76
N GLN A 60 47.05 -6.71 -60.37
CA GLN A 60 46.00 -7.51 -59.69
C GLN A 60 46.35 -8.09 -58.30
N THR A 61 47.01 -7.33 -57.43
CA THR A 61 47.15 -7.74 -56.02
C THR A 61 46.18 -6.96 -55.11
N LEU A 62 45.64 -7.62 -54.10
CA LEU A 62 44.89 -6.97 -53.00
C LEU A 62 45.85 -6.34 -51.96
N GLY A 63 47.16 -6.36 -52.22
CA GLY A 63 48.20 -5.98 -51.28
C GLY A 63 48.53 -7.09 -50.28
N ASN A 64 49.57 -6.84 -49.49
CA ASN A 64 50.00 -7.71 -48.40
C ASN A 64 49.41 -7.20 -47.08
N HIS A 65 48.71 -8.07 -46.36
CA HIS A 65 48.13 -7.77 -45.05
C HIS A 65 48.92 -8.47 -43.95
N TRP A 66 49.21 -7.74 -42.87
CA TRP A 66 49.88 -8.25 -41.68
C TRP A 66 49.00 -8.00 -40.45
N ILE A 67 48.75 -9.08 -39.70
CA ILE A 67 47.98 -9.07 -38.47
C ILE A 67 48.86 -9.63 -37.37
N GLY A 68 49.08 -8.84 -36.33
CA GLY A 68 49.83 -9.20 -35.13
C GLY A 68 48.93 -9.20 -33.90
N LEU A 69 49.02 -10.25 -33.10
CA LEU A 69 48.46 -10.29 -31.74
C LEU A 69 49.61 -10.57 -30.78
N SER A 70 49.84 -9.65 -29.84
CA SER A 70 50.82 -9.81 -28.78
C SER A 70 50.13 -9.89 -27.43
N VAL A 71 50.52 -10.86 -26.62
CA VAL A 71 50.06 -10.98 -25.22
C VAL A 71 51.24 -10.68 -24.29
N ARG A 72 51.05 -9.75 -23.35
CA ARG A 72 52.04 -9.41 -22.32
C ARG A 72 51.56 -9.95 -20.98
N PHE A 73 52.42 -10.69 -20.30
CA PHE A 73 52.13 -11.22 -18.96
C PHE A 73 52.93 -10.41 -17.92
N GLY A 74 52.24 -9.82 -16.94
CA GLY A 74 52.86 -8.97 -15.90
C GLY A 74 51.85 -8.04 -15.23
N GLU A 75 52.30 -7.26 -14.25
CA GLU A 75 51.48 -6.28 -13.55
C GLU A 75 51.11 -5.09 -14.47
N LEU A 76 49.89 -4.58 -14.28
CA LEU A 76 49.38 -3.36 -14.92
C LEU A 76 50.31 -2.18 -14.61
N SER A 77 50.74 -1.44 -15.63
CA SER A 77 51.53 -0.23 -15.41
C SER A 77 50.73 0.80 -14.61
N GLU A 78 51.39 1.52 -13.68
CA GLU A 78 50.78 2.53 -12.82
C GLU A 78 49.94 3.56 -13.59
N GLN A 79 50.37 3.95 -14.79
CA GLN A 79 49.66 4.91 -15.64
C GLN A 79 48.28 4.40 -16.09
N VAL A 80 48.12 3.10 -16.34
CA VAL A 80 46.83 2.50 -16.74
C VAL A 80 45.89 2.41 -15.54
N VAL A 81 46.42 2.05 -14.37
CA VAL A 81 45.65 2.02 -13.12
C VAL A 81 45.14 3.43 -12.78
N ALA A 82 45.99 4.45 -12.89
CA ALA A 82 45.60 5.84 -12.67
C ALA A 82 44.56 6.35 -13.69
N ALA A 83 44.70 5.98 -14.97
CA ALA A 83 43.73 6.33 -16.00
C ALA A 83 42.36 5.68 -15.74
N GLU A 84 42.30 4.42 -15.33
CA GLU A 84 41.03 3.77 -14.97
C GLU A 84 40.38 4.38 -13.73
N GLN A 85 41.18 4.74 -12.72
CA GLN A 85 40.68 5.40 -11.51
C GLN A 85 40.10 6.78 -11.82
N SER A 86 40.80 7.61 -12.60
CA SER A 86 40.31 8.94 -12.99
C SER A 86 39.01 8.89 -13.82
N MET A 87 38.87 7.91 -14.72
CA MET A 87 37.64 7.70 -15.49
C MET A 87 36.46 7.32 -14.59
N ARG A 88 36.68 6.43 -13.62
CA ARG A 88 35.65 6.06 -12.63
C ARG A 88 35.26 7.23 -11.74
N GLU A 89 36.22 8.05 -11.32
CA GLU A 89 35.96 9.26 -10.54
C GLU A 89 35.16 10.29 -11.34
N ALA A 90 35.48 10.50 -12.61
CA ALA A 90 34.75 11.40 -13.50
C ALA A 90 33.30 10.94 -13.73
N GLU A 91 33.09 9.63 -13.93
CA GLU A 91 31.75 9.05 -14.06
C GLU A 91 30.92 9.20 -12.77
N ALA A 92 31.54 8.92 -11.61
CA ALA A 92 30.91 9.09 -10.32
C ALA A 92 30.57 10.57 -10.02
N ALA A 93 31.45 11.51 -10.40
CA ALA A 93 31.20 12.94 -10.28
C ALA A 93 30.03 13.40 -11.17
N GLY A 94 29.98 12.94 -12.43
CA GLY A 94 28.88 13.24 -13.35
C GLY A 94 27.52 12.69 -12.88
N ALA A 95 27.50 11.51 -12.27
CA ALA A 95 26.29 10.94 -11.67
C ALA A 95 25.81 11.75 -10.46
N ARG A 96 26.74 12.19 -9.59
CA ARG A 96 26.43 13.05 -8.43
C ARG A 96 25.86 14.40 -8.86
N GLU A 97 26.46 15.05 -9.86
CA GLU A 97 25.99 16.35 -10.36
C GLU A 97 24.57 16.27 -10.95
N ARG A 98 24.25 15.20 -11.68
CA ARG A 98 22.89 14.95 -12.22
C ARG A 98 21.87 14.77 -11.10
N ALA A 99 22.19 13.97 -10.09
CA ALA A 99 21.32 13.76 -8.93
C ALA A 99 21.09 15.05 -8.13
N ASP A 100 22.11 15.90 -7.99
CA ASP A 100 21.98 17.19 -7.29
C ASP A 100 21.16 18.22 -8.07
N LYS A 101 21.18 18.18 -9.40
CA LYS A 101 20.29 19.02 -10.24
C LYS A 101 18.84 18.53 -10.17
N GLU A 102 18.62 17.22 -10.18
CA GLU A 102 17.29 16.61 -10.11
C GLU A 102 16.59 16.84 -8.75
N LYS A 103 17.35 16.86 -7.65
CA LYS A 103 16.87 17.24 -6.31
C LYS A 103 16.45 18.71 -6.18
N LYS A 104 16.94 19.60 -7.04
CA LYS A 104 16.64 21.05 -7.02
C LYS A 104 15.47 21.45 -7.92
N ASP A 105 14.86 20.52 -8.64
CA ASP A 105 13.65 20.77 -9.45
C ASP A 105 12.43 21.04 -8.52
N PRO A 106 11.73 22.17 -8.67
CA PRO A 106 10.49 22.47 -7.94
C PRO A 106 9.42 21.36 -8.02
N ARG A 107 9.39 20.56 -9.09
CA ARG A 107 8.48 19.42 -9.24
C ARG A 107 8.85 18.27 -8.32
N THR A 108 10.15 17.95 -8.22
CA THR A 108 10.68 16.92 -7.32
C THR A 108 10.39 17.28 -5.87
N GLU A 109 10.59 18.54 -5.49
CA GLU A 109 10.28 19.01 -4.12
C GLU A 109 8.78 18.89 -3.79
N LYS A 110 7.89 19.20 -4.75
CA LYS A 110 6.44 19.01 -4.55
C LYS A 110 6.07 17.54 -4.35
N ILE A 111 6.67 16.63 -5.11
CA ILE A 111 6.47 15.17 -4.97
C ILE A 111 6.99 14.69 -3.61
N ARG A 112 8.17 15.18 -3.20
CA ARG A 112 8.77 14.91 -1.90
C ARG A 112 7.83 15.33 -0.76
N GLN A 113 7.36 16.58 -0.78
CA GLN A 113 6.46 17.10 0.25
C GLN A 113 5.14 16.34 0.35
N LEU A 114 4.54 15.98 -0.78
CA LEU A 114 3.29 15.20 -0.79
C LEU A 114 3.51 13.79 -0.22
N THR A 115 4.62 13.15 -0.62
CA THR A 115 5.01 11.82 -0.12
C THR A 115 5.22 11.87 1.39
N LEU A 116 6.05 12.79 1.88
CA LEU A 116 6.31 12.97 3.31
C LEU A 116 5.05 13.32 4.10
N LYS A 117 4.19 14.19 3.58
CA LYS A 117 2.93 14.54 4.25
C LYS A 117 2.06 13.30 4.48
N ASN A 118 1.91 12.46 3.46
CA ASN A 118 1.11 11.25 3.56
C ASN A 118 1.74 10.22 4.51
N MET A 119 3.05 9.98 4.38
CA MET A 119 3.77 9.04 5.24
C MET A 119 3.81 9.49 6.70
N LYS A 120 4.10 10.77 6.97
CA LYS A 120 4.05 11.34 8.32
C LYS A 120 2.68 11.22 8.94
N ARG A 121 1.60 11.42 8.17
CA ARG A 121 0.23 11.25 8.67
C ARG A 121 -0.01 9.81 9.16
N LEU A 122 0.40 8.81 8.38
CA LEU A 122 0.29 7.40 8.76
C LEU A 122 1.15 7.09 9.99
N TYR A 123 2.40 7.55 9.99
CA TYR A 123 3.32 7.39 11.12
C TYR A 123 2.78 7.99 12.43
N LEU A 124 2.23 9.20 12.38
CA LEU A 124 1.63 9.87 13.55
C LEU A 124 0.38 9.13 14.05
N ARG A 125 -0.45 8.57 13.16
CA ARG A 125 -1.59 7.72 13.54
C ARG A 125 -1.14 6.46 14.25
N ALA A 126 -0.06 5.84 13.77
CA ALA A 126 0.53 4.68 14.40
C ALA A 126 1.00 5.00 15.83
N LEU A 127 1.79 6.06 16.01
CA LEU A 127 2.24 6.51 17.32
C LEU A 127 1.07 6.84 18.28
N ALA A 128 0.01 7.47 17.76
CA ALA A 128 -1.18 7.75 18.57
C ALA A 128 -1.87 6.46 19.02
N ALA A 129 -1.98 5.45 18.14
CA ALA A 129 -2.54 4.14 18.47
C ALA A 129 -1.68 3.41 19.52
N GLU A 130 -0.34 3.50 19.44
CA GLU A 130 0.56 2.95 20.47
C GLU A 130 0.31 3.57 21.84
N LYS A 131 0.19 4.91 21.89
CA LYS A 131 -0.11 5.63 23.14
C LYS A 131 -1.47 5.23 23.74
N ARG A 132 -2.43 4.82 22.91
CA ARG A 132 -3.74 4.29 23.35
C ARG A 132 -3.72 2.80 23.68
N GLY A 133 -2.62 2.08 23.46
CA GLY A 133 -2.52 0.64 23.66
C GLY A 133 -3.19 -0.21 22.56
N GLU A 134 -3.49 0.40 21.42
CA GLU A 134 -4.08 -0.24 20.23
C GLU A 134 -2.97 -0.82 19.32
N TYR A 135 -2.19 -1.77 19.85
CA TYR A 135 -0.99 -2.28 19.17
C TYR A 135 -1.24 -2.88 17.77
N GLU A 136 -2.39 -3.52 17.55
CA GLU A 136 -2.77 -4.03 16.22
C GLU A 136 -3.03 -2.92 15.20
N THR A 137 -3.69 -1.84 15.62
CA THR A 137 -3.91 -0.66 14.78
C THR A 137 -2.58 0.03 14.47
N ALA A 138 -1.73 0.22 15.49
CA ALA A 138 -0.40 0.77 15.33
C ALA A 138 0.46 -0.05 14.35
N ARG A 139 0.45 -1.39 14.48
CA ARG A 139 1.17 -2.30 13.60
C ARG A 139 0.74 -2.17 12.14
N ARG A 140 -0.57 -2.06 11.89
CA ARG A 140 -1.13 -1.86 10.55
C ARG A 140 -0.72 -0.53 9.94
N GLU A 141 -0.81 0.56 10.70
CA GLU A 141 -0.43 1.90 10.23
C GLU A 141 1.09 1.97 9.97
N HIS A 142 1.93 1.40 10.84
CA HIS A 142 3.38 1.26 10.56
C HIS A 142 3.66 0.40 9.33
N GLN A 143 2.93 -0.69 9.13
CA GLN A 143 3.07 -1.51 7.92
C GLN A 143 2.79 -0.69 6.66
N GLN A 144 1.76 0.17 6.68
CA GLN A 144 1.44 1.04 5.56
C GLN A 144 2.55 2.06 5.24
N VAL A 145 3.27 2.56 6.26
CA VAL A 145 4.45 3.41 6.05
C VAL A 145 5.57 2.62 5.38
N ILE A 146 5.81 1.38 5.82
CA ILE A 146 6.90 0.52 5.32
C ILE A 146 6.69 0.14 3.86
N VAL A 147 5.45 -0.19 3.47
CA VAL A 147 5.09 -0.60 2.10
C VAL A 147 4.57 0.56 1.25
N TYR A 148 4.70 1.80 1.73
CA TYR A 148 4.21 2.97 1.00
C TYR A 148 4.89 3.03 -0.37
N ASN A 149 4.09 3.27 -1.42
CA ASN A 149 4.61 3.38 -2.78
C ASN A 149 5.35 4.73 -2.95
N VAL A 150 6.66 4.72 -2.65
CA VAL A 150 7.52 5.90 -2.77
C VAL A 150 7.98 6.06 -4.24
N PRO A 151 7.74 7.22 -4.88
CA PRO A 151 8.23 7.48 -6.23
C PRO A 151 9.76 7.38 -6.30
N ALA A 152 10.30 6.75 -7.35
CA ALA A 152 11.74 6.49 -7.51
C ALA A 152 12.62 7.75 -7.35
N VAL A 153 12.14 8.89 -7.86
CA VAL A 153 12.81 10.21 -7.77
C VAL A 153 13.07 10.70 -6.34
N VAL A 154 12.32 10.20 -5.34
CA VAL A 154 12.47 10.56 -3.92
C VAL A 154 12.75 9.35 -3.04
N ALA A 155 12.99 8.17 -3.61
CA ALA A 155 13.24 6.94 -2.85
C ALA A 155 14.51 7.01 -1.98
N ASP A 156 15.49 7.82 -2.42
CA ASP A 156 16.74 8.03 -1.70
C ASP A 156 16.69 9.17 -0.67
N ASP A 157 15.55 9.82 -0.49
CA ASP A 157 15.40 10.89 0.50
C ASP A 157 15.64 10.37 1.93
N ALA A 158 16.48 11.08 2.67
CA ALA A 158 16.90 10.67 4.01
C ALA A 158 15.72 10.62 5.00
N GLU A 159 14.78 11.55 4.90
CA GLU A 159 13.65 11.66 5.81
C GLU A 159 12.61 10.55 5.55
N ILE A 160 12.40 10.19 4.27
CA ILE A 160 11.58 9.04 3.89
C ILE A 160 12.20 7.73 4.42
N LYS A 161 13.51 7.53 4.21
CA LYS A 161 14.23 6.36 4.73
C LYS A 161 14.16 6.29 6.26
N GLU A 162 14.31 7.41 6.95
CA GLU A 162 14.19 7.50 8.40
C GLU A 162 12.79 7.12 8.90
N LEU A 163 11.73 7.60 8.26
CA LEU A 163 10.34 7.24 8.59
C LEU A 163 10.08 5.73 8.45
N ILE A 164 10.61 5.11 7.39
CA ILE A 164 10.50 3.67 7.17
C ILE A 164 11.29 2.91 8.25
N ALA A 165 12.51 3.35 8.57
CA ALA A 165 13.35 2.73 9.59
C ALA A 165 12.67 2.79 10.97
N LYS A 166 12.18 3.97 11.38
CA LYS A 166 11.43 4.15 12.64
C LYS A 166 10.19 3.28 12.70
N SER A 167 9.47 3.13 11.58
CA SER A 167 8.28 2.27 11.53
C SER A 167 8.62 0.78 11.65
N LYS A 168 9.74 0.33 11.08
CA LYS A 168 10.24 -1.04 11.23
C LYS A 168 10.68 -1.31 12.68
N GLU A 169 11.38 -0.37 13.29
CA GLU A 169 11.82 -0.48 14.68
C GLU A 169 10.63 -0.56 15.64
N ALA A 170 9.65 0.33 15.48
CA ALA A 170 8.43 0.33 16.28
C ALA A 170 7.67 -1.01 16.16
N GLN A 171 7.54 -1.57 14.94
CA GLN A 171 6.96 -2.91 14.77
C GLN A 171 7.71 -4.00 15.53
N GLY A 172 9.05 -3.95 15.55
CA GLY A 172 9.88 -4.91 16.29
C GLY A 172 9.72 -4.81 17.81
N GLN A 173 9.52 -3.60 18.35
CA GLN A 173 9.32 -3.38 19.79
C GLN A 173 7.95 -3.86 20.28
N HIS A 174 6.95 -3.88 19.41
CA HIS A 174 5.58 -4.25 19.77
C HIS A 174 5.22 -5.73 19.54
N GLY A 175 6.00 -6.50 18.76
CA GLY A 175 5.97 -7.98 18.71
C GLY A 175 4.57 -8.62 18.70
N ASP A 176 4.41 -9.77 19.38
CA ASP A 176 3.14 -10.48 19.57
C ASP A 176 2.26 -9.88 20.71
N ARG A 177 2.48 -8.60 21.09
CA ARG A 177 1.65 -7.97 22.14
C ARG A 177 0.22 -7.83 21.63
N LYS A 178 -0.65 -8.71 22.12
CA LYS A 178 -2.11 -8.60 21.95
C LYS A 178 -2.54 -7.20 22.42
N SER A 179 -3.33 -6.51 21.59
CA SER A 179 -3.85 -5.20 21.95
C SER A 179 -4.61 -5.27 23.27
N ALA A 180 -4.30 -4.37 24.21
CA ALA A 180 -5.01 -4.29 25.48
C ALA A 180 -6.46 -3.82 25.29
N VAL A 181 -6.69 -3.08 24.19
CA VAL A 181 -8.00 -2.64 23.73
C VAL A 181 -8.44 -3.58 22.60
N PRO A 182 -9.60 -4.26 22.71
CA PRO A 182 -10.14 -5.03 21.60
C PRO A 182 -10.39 -4.10 20.42
N SER A 183 -10.00 -4.52 19.23
CA SER A 183 -10.26 -3.75 18.01
C SER A 183 -11.76 -3.45 17.88
N ASP A 184 -12.13 -2.38 17.16
CA ASP A 184 -13.55 -2.07 16.94
C ASP A 184 -14.32 -3.25 16.35
N VAL A 185 -13.66 -4.04 15.50
CA VAL A 185 -14.19 -5.31 14.96
C VAL A 185 -14.44 -6.33 16.07
N GLU A 186 -13.54 -6.49 17.02
CA GLU A 186 -13.73 -7.41 18.16
C GLU A 186 -14.80 -6.92 19.14
N ARG A 187 -14.87 -5.60 19.39
CA ARG A 187 -15.94 -4.99 20.19
C ARG A 187 -17.29 -5.22 19.55
N MET A 188 -17.41 -4.99 18.23
CA MET A 188 -18.60 -5.28 17.45
C MET A 188 -18.96 -6.77 17.52
N LYS A 189 -18.00 -7.67 17.30
CA LYS A 189 -18.23 -9.13 17.40
C LYS A 189 -18.74 -9.51 18.79
N LYS A 190 -18.12 -9.02 19.86
CA LYS A 190 -18.53 -9.29 21.23
C LYS A 190 -19.98 -8.85 21.49
N HIS A 191 -20.31 -7.60 21.15
CA HIS A 191 -21.67 -7.08 21.33
C HIS A 191 -22.69 -7.81 20.45
N PHE A 192 -22.31 -8.16 19.21
CA PHE A 192 -23.18 -8.89 18.29
C PHE A 192 -23.48 -10.32 18.76
N THR A 193 -22.47 -11.04 19.23
CA THR A 193 -22.64 -12.40 19.78
C THR A 193 -23.50 -12.34 21.04
N SER A 194 -23.21 -11.44 21.98
CA SER A 194 -24.00 -11.27 23.20
C SER A 194 -25.47 -10.92 22.90
N ALA A 195 -25.72 -10.03 21.93
CA ALA A 195 -27.07 -9.71 21.48
C ALA A 195 -27.80 -10.94 20.90
N THR A 196 -27.09 -11.76 20.13
CA THR A 196 -27.64 -12.97 19.52
C THR A 196 -27.99 -14.04 20.57
N GLU A 197 -27.16 -14.19 21.61
CA GLU A 197 -27.44 -15.06 22.75
C GLU A 197 -28.65 -14.58 23.56
N LEU A 198 -28.75 -13.27 23.81
CA LEU A 198 -29.91 -12.67 24.49
C LEU A 198 -31.19 -12.86 23.68
N TYR A 199 -31.11 -12.73 22.36
CA TYR A 199 -32.22 -12.99 21.46
C TYR A 199 -32.66 -14.47 21.52
N ALA A 200 -31.72 -15.41 21.55
CA ALA A 200 -32.01 -16.83 21.71
C ALA A 200 -32.64 -17.17 23.07
N GLN A 201 -32.36 -16.36 24.10
CA GLN A 201 -33.00 -16.44 25.43
C GLN A 201 -34.34 -15.68 25.50
N GLU A 202 -34.89 -15.23 24.37
CA GLU A 202 -36.13 -14.42 24.28
C GLU A 202 -36.07 -13.07 25.03
N LYS A 203 -34.87 -12.61 25.42
CA LYS A 203 -34.64 -11.32 26.08
C LYS A 203 -34.47 -10.22 25.02
N TYR A 204 -35.53 -9.98 24.25
CA TYR A 204 -35.48 -9.15 23.05
C TYR A 204 -35.05 -7.70 23.32
N GLU A 205 -35.51 -7.06 24.39
CA GLU A 205 -35.13 -5.68 24.75
C GLU A 205 -33.62 -5.56 25.03
N ALA A 206 -33.06 -6.55 25.73
CA ALA A 206 -31.64 -6.58 26.03
C ALA A 206 -30.81 -6.83 24.77
N ALA A 207 -31.28 -7.71 23.88
CA ALA A 207 -30.65 -7.97 22.58
C ALA A 207 -30.59 -6.70 21.72
N VAL A 208 -31.69 -5.93 21.63
CA VAL A 208 -31.73 -4.65 20.90
C VAL A 208 -30.70 -3.67 21.47
N LYS A 209 -30.56 -3.59 22.80
CA LYS A 209 -29.58 -2.71 23.44
C LYS A 209 -28.14 -3.06 23.06
N GLU A 210 -27.79 -4.35 23.01
CA GLU A 210 -26.46 -4.81 22.59
C GLU A 210 -26.21 -4.58 21.09
N TRP A 211 -27.18 -4.86 20.20
CA TRP A 211 -27.03 -4.54 18.76
C TRP A 211 -26.91 -3.04 18.49
N ARG A 212 -27.56 -2.18 19.29
CA ARG A 212 -27.37 -0.72 19.19
C ARG A 212 -25.95 -0.29 19.55
N LYS A 213 -25.24 -1.01 20.42
CA LYS A 213 -23.80 -0.75 20.66
C LYS A 213 -22.94 -1.08 19.45
N VAL A 214 -23.32 -2.09 18.66
CA VAL A 214 -22.67 -2.37 17.36
C VAL A 214 -22.90 -1.22 16.40
N LEU A 215 -24.12 -0.68 16.33
CA LEU A 215 -24.45 0.48 15.49
C LEU A 215 -23.78 1.78 15.93
N ALA A 216 -23.39 1.90 17.20
CA ALA A 216 -22.59 3.03 17.67
C ALA A 216 -21.15 3.01 17.12
N ILE A 217 -20.66 1.84 16.69
CA ILE A 217 -19.33 1.66 16.08
C ILE A 217 -19.46 1.72 14.55
N ASP A 218 -20.40 0.96 13.98
CA ASP A 218 -20.73 0.97 12.55
C ASP A 218 -22.23 1.26 12.35
N PRO A 219 -22.60 2.53 12.10
CA PRO A 219 -23.99 2.92 11.89
C PRO A 219 -24.68 2.23 10.71
N ALA A 220 -23.92 1.72 9.74
CA ALA A 220 -24.44 1.08 8.53
C ALA A 220 -24.42 -0.45 8.61
N HIS A 221 -24.18 -1.04 9.80
CA HIS A 221 -24.10 -2.49 9.96
C HIS A 221 -25.45 -3.18 9.69
N ARG A 222 -25.63 -3.64 8.45
CA ARG A 222 -26.89 -4.19 7.90
C ARG A 222 -27.46 -5.33 8.74
N LEU A 223 -26.61 -6.23 9.24
CA LEU A 223 -27.04 -7.37 10.04
C LEU A 223 -27.65 -6.93 11.38
N SER A 224 -27.04 -5.97 12.07
CA SER A 224 -27.58 -5.45 13.34
C SER A 224 -28.91 -4.75 13.14
N LEU A 225 -29.06 -3.95 12.07
CA LEU A 225 -30.33 -3.28 11.74
C LEU A 225 -31.45 -4.29 11.50
N ALA A 226 -31.21 -5.31 10.68
CA ALA A 226 -32.21 -6.34 10.39
C ALA A 226 -32.62 -7.10 11.66
N LYS A 227 -31.64 -7.40 12.54
CA LYS A 227 -31.88 -8.11 13.79
C LYS A 227 -32.63 -7.28 14.83
N ILE A 228 -32.34 -5.98 14.92
CA ILE A 228 -33.10 -5.05 15.76
C ILE A 228 -34.56 -5.00 15.32
N ALA A 229 -34.82 -4.84 14.02
CA ALA A 229 -36.18 -4.82 13.49
C ALA A 229 -36.94 -6.12 13.81
N GLN A 230 -36.27 -7.27 13.69
CA GLN A 230 -36.84 -8.57 14.06
C GLN A 230 -37.21 -8.63 15.55
N ALA A 231 -36.32 -8.19 16.44
CA ALA A 231 -36.56 -8.19 17.88
C ALA A 231 -37.63 -7.18 18.31
N GLU A 232 -37.66 -5.99 17.70
CA GLU A 232 -38.71 -4.99 17.96
C GLU A 232 -40.10 -5.52 17.55
N GLY A 233 -40.19 -6.28 16.46
CA GLY A 233 -41.40 -7.00 16.08
C GLY A 233 -41.86 -8.01 17.14
N ARG A 234 -40.94 -8.82 17.67
CA ARG A 234 -41.23 -9.78 18.76
C ARG A 234 -41.70 -9.10 20.04
N ILE A 235 -41.07 -7.97 20.41
CA ILE A 235 -41.47 -7.17 21.58
C ILE A 235 -42.89 -6.65 21.41
N ALA A 236 -43.23 -6.14 20.22
CA ALA A 236 -44.58 -5.65 19.93
C ALA A 236 -45.62 -6.78 20.03
N GLU A 237 -45.31 -7.96 19.46
CA GLU A 237 -46.15 -9.16 19.54
C GLU A 237 -46.41 -9.59 20.99
N LEU A 238 -45.36 -9.67 21.82
CA LEU A 238 -45.49 -10.01 23.24
C LEU A 238 -46.30 -8.99 24.03
N LYS A 239 -46.10 -7.70 23.77
CA LYS A 239 -46.87 -6.62 24.42
C LYS A 239 -48.34 -6.68 24.05
N GLU A 240 -48.66 -6.97 22.79
CA GLU A 240 -50.06 -7.12 22.37
C GLU A 240 -50.69 -8.36 23.00
N GLN A 241 -49.96 -9.49 23.08
CA GLN A 241 -50.45 -10.68 23.78
C GLN A 241 -50.72 -10.42 25.27
N ASP A 242 -49.80 -9.74 25.97
CA ASP A 242 -49.98 -9.37 27.39
C ASP A 242 -51.16 -8.41 27.59
N LYS A 243 -51.32 -7.42 26.70
CA LYS A 243 -52.47 -6.52 26.68
C LYS A 243 -53.77 -7.29 26.52
N LEU A 244 -53.88 -8.18 25.53
CA LEU A 244 -55.08 -9.00 25.29
C LEU A 244 -55.39 -9.93 26.47
N LYS A 245 -54.36 -10.51 27.10
CA LYS A 245 -54.54 -11.34 28.30
C LYS A 245 -55.12 -10.53 29.46
N LYS A 246 -54.54 -9.36 29.76
CA LYS A 246 -55.04 -8.44 30.80
C LYS A 246 -56.47 -7.97 30.51
N MET A 247 -56.78 -7.64 29.26
CA MET A 247 -58.15 -7.29 28.86
C MET A 247 -59.14 -8.43 29.16
N LYS A 248 -58.82 -9.66 28.78
CA LYS A 248 -59.67 -10.84 29.06
C LYS A 248 -59.86 -11.07 30.55
N GLU A 249 -58.81 -10.91 31.34
CA GLU A 249 -58.86 -11.06 32.80
C GLU A 249 -59.76 -9.99 33.45
N HIS A 250 -59.56 -8.71 33.11
CA HIS A 250 -60.39 -7.61 33.60
C HIS A 250 -61.86 -7.77 33.16
N PHE A 251 -62.10 -8.15 31.92
CA PHE A 251 -63.45 -8.38 31.41
C PHE A 251 -64.17 -9.53 32.15
N SER A 252 -63.46 -10.63 32.40
CA SER A 252 -64.00 -11.77 33.14
C SER A 252 -64.32 -11.41 34.59
N LYS A 253 -63.44 -10.67 35.27
CA LYS A 253 -63.67 -10.15 36.63
C LYS A 253 -64.88 -9.22 36.68
N ALA A 254 -64.98 -8.29 35.73
CA ALA A 254 -66.11 -7.37 35.63
C ALA A 254 -67.44 -8.13 35.48
N THR A 255 -67.47 -9.13 34.59
CA THR A 255 -68.65 -9.99 34.37
C THR A 255 -69.03 -10.75 35.64
N SER A 256 -68.05 -11.27 36.38
CA SER A 256 -68.31 -11.94 37.66
C SER A 256 -68.90 -11.00 38.71
N TYR A 257 -68.37 -9.78 38.85
CA TYR A 257 -68.93 -8.78 39.75
C TYR A 257 -70.35 -8.37 39.35
N TYR A 258 -70.61 -8.24 38.05
CA TYR A 258 -71.94 -7.92 37.54
C TYR A 258 -72.98 -8.98 37.92
N ILE A 259 -72.66 -10.27 37.74
CA ILE A 259 -73.55 -11.39 38.11
C ILE A 259 -73.82 -11.42 39.62
N LYS A 260 -72.85 -10.99 40.44
CA LYS A 260 -72.99 -10.88 41.90
C LYS A 260 -73.76 -9.63 42.35
N GLY A 261 -74.17 -8.75 41.43
CA GLY A 261 -74.82 -7.46 41.74
C GLY A 261 -73.86 -6.37 42.22
N GLU A 262 -72.55 -6.61 42.19
CA GLU A 262 -71.52 -5.64 42.59
C GLU A 262 -71.22 -4.64 41.44
N TYR A 263 -72.23 -3.88 41.01
CA TYR A 263 -72.18 -3.08 39.78
C TYR A 263 -71.07 -2.03 39.74
N SER A 264 -70.79 -1.33 40.85
CA SER A 264 -69.71 -0.33 40.90
C SER A 264 -68.33 -0.95 40.64
N ARG A 265 -68.09 -2.17 41.15
CA ARG A 265 -66.84 -2.92 40.91
C ARG A 265 -66.78 -3.45 39.49
N ALA A 266 -67.90 -3.91 38.94
CA ALA A 266 -67.99 -4.33 37.54
C ALA A 266 -67.63 -3.19 36.58
N ILE A 267 -68.18 -1.99 36.81
CA ILE A 267 -67.87 -0.78 36.03
C ILE A 267 -66.37 -0.46 36.09
N SER A 268 -65.76 -0.49 37.29
CA SER A 268 -64.34 -0.21 37.45
C SER A 268 -63.45 -1.18 36.66
N GLU A 269 -63.77 -2.47 36.66
CA GLU A 269 -63.01 -3.47 35.90
C GLU A 269 -63.22 -3.32 34.38
N TRP A 270 -64.43 -3.01 33.90
CA TRP A 270 -64.64 -2.70 32.47
C TRP A 270 -63.97 -1.39 32.03
N GLN A 271 -63.85 -0.40 32.91
CA GLN A 271 -63.07 0.81 32.63
C GLN A 271 -61.58 0.49 32.44
N LYS A 272 -61.02 -0.49 33.17
CA LYS A 272 -59.65 -0.96 32.95
C LYS A 272 -59.49 -1.63 31.58
N VAL A 273 -60.51 -2.35 31.10
CA VAL A 273 -60.52 -2.88 29.72
C VAL A 273 -60.49 -1.73 28.70
N LEU A 274 -61.31 -0.69 28.90
CA LEU A 274 -61.34 0.49 28.03
C LEU A 274 -60.06 1.35 28.10
N ALA A 275 -59.32 1.30 29.21
CA ALA A 275 -58.02 1.94 29.31
C ALA A 275 -56.95 1.23 28.46
N LEU A 276 -57.09 -0.09 28.25
CA LEU A 276 -56.21 -0.88 27.38
C LEU A 276 -56.66 -0.83 25.92
N ASP A 277 -57.96 -0.91 25.67
CA ASP A 277 -58.58 -0.74 24.36
C ASP A 277 -59.78 0.21 24.43
N PRO A 278 -59.56 1.50 24.14
CA PRO A 278 -60.62 2.49 24.12
C PRO A 278 -61.73 2.21 23.10
N THR A 279 -61.53 1.26 22.17
CA THR A 279 -62.51 0.91 21.14
C THR A 279 -63.39 -0.29 21.50
N HIS A 280 -63.16 -0.94 22.65
CA HIS A 280 -63.89 -2.15 23.04
C HIS A 280 -65.39 -1.90 23.34
N GLU A 281 -66.24 -2.08 22.33
CA GLU A 281 -67.68 -1.78 22.38
C GLU A 281 -68.43 -2.54 23.47
N LEU A 282 -68.13 -3.83 23.65
CA LEU A 282 -68.83 -4.68 24.61
C LEU A 282 -68.67 -4.16 26.04
N SER A 283 -67.47 -3.68 26.42
CA SER A 283 -67.25 -3.08 27.73
C SER A 283 -68.04 -1.79 27.92
N ARG A 284 -68.16 -0.95 26.88
CA ARG A 284 -68.98 0.28 26.95
C ARG A 284 -70.45 -0.03 27.20
N GLN A 285 -71.02 -0.96 26.42
CA GLN A 285 -72.42 -1.35 26.59
C GLN A 285 -72.67 -1.93 27.98
N LYS A 286 -71.75 -2.76 28.47
CA LYS A 286 -71.86 -3.38 29.80
C LYS A 286 -71.77 -2.37 30.94
N ILE A 287 -70.94 -1.34 30.81
CA ILE A 287 -70.89 -0.23 31.78
C ILE A 287 -72.23 0.50 31.84
N ILE A 288 -72.84 0.84 30.70
CA ILE A 288 -74.15 1.52 30.65
C ILE A 288 -75.22 0.67 31.36
N GLN A 289 -75.28 -0.64 31.05
CA GLN A 289 -76.20 -1.57 31.70
C GLN A 289 -76.02 -1.60 33.22
N ALA A 290 -74.77 -1.68 33.70
CA ALA A 290 -74.50 -1.67 35.14
C ALA A 290 -74.81 -0.33 35.82
N GLN A 291 -74.65 0.79 35.12
CA GLN A 291 -75.03 2.11 35.63
C GLN A 291 -76.55 2.24 35.78
N GLU A 292 -77.33 1.64 34.89
CA GLU A 292 -78.80 1.61 35.00
C GLU A 292 -79.26 0.78 36.21
N GLN A 293 -78.58 -0.32 36.52
CA GLN A 293 -78.90 -1.16 37.69
C GLN A 293 -78.51 -0.53 39.04
N LEU A 294 -77.75 0.58 39.03
CA LEU A 294 -77.39 1.35 40.22
C LEU A 294 -78.35 2.51 40.52
N LYS A 295 -79.27 2.82 39.59
CA LYS A 295 -80.31 3.83 39.76
C LYS A 295 -81.53 3.27 40.44
#